data_AF-A0ABD5IQJ3-F1
#
_entry.id   AF-A0ABD5IQJ3-F1
#
_cell.length_a   1.000
_cell.length_b   1.000
_cell.length_c   1.000
_cell.angle_alpha   90.00
_cell.angle_beta   90.00
_cell.angle_gamma   90.00
#
_symmetry.space_group_name_H-M   'P 1'
#
loop_
_entity.id
_entity.type
_entity.pdbx_description
1 polymer ?
#
loop_
_entity_poly.entity_id
_entity_poly.type
_entity_poly.pdbx_seq_one_letter_code
_entity_poly.pdbx_strand_id
1 'polypeptide(L)'
;IACDAVGPDNVRCVMLPSEYTSQTSLDDAADCATRLGARLDSVQIEGARAAVGAALAPLMEGTRPDITEENIQSRLRGLMLMA
;
A
#
# COMPACT_ATOMS: atom_id res chain seq x y z
N ILE A 1 16.59 -7.59 8.62
CA ILE A 1 15.94 -7.94 9.91
C ILE A 1 15.02 -9.15 9.74
N ALA A 2 13.83 -9.03 9.14
CA ALA A 2 12.88 -10.16 9.08
C ALA A 2 13.47 -11.39 8.36
N CYS A 3 14.09 -11.21 7.19
CA CYS A 3 14.73 -12.31 6.46
C CYS A 3 15.86 -12.95 7.27
N ASP A 4 16.65 -12.15 8.00
CA ASP A 4 17.72 -12.68 8.85
C ASP A 4 17.17 -13.49 10.03
N ALA A 5 16.00 -13.10 10.56
CA ALA A 5 15.40 -13.71 11.74
C ALA A 5 14.63 -15.00 11.43
N VAL A 6 13.88 -15.04 10.33
CA VAL A 6 13.00 -16.18 10.01
C VAL A 6 13.31 -16.85 8.67
N GLY A 7 14.32 -16.38 7.94
CA GLY A 7 14.63 -16.86 6.58
C GLY A 7 13.74 -16.17 5.54
N PRO A 8 14.27 -15.87 4.34
CA PRO A 8 13.55 -15.13 3.30
C PRO A 8 12.32 -15.87 2.76
N ASP A 9 12.34 -17.21 2.74
CA ASP A 9 11.19 -18.03 2.32
C ASP A 9 9.98 -17.88 3.25
N ASN A 10 10.20 -17.44 4.51
CA ASN A 10 9.16 -17.17 5.50
C ASN A 10 8.77 -15.68 5.56
N VAL A 11 9.32 -14.85 4.67
CA VAL A 11 8.99 -13.42 4.57
C VAL A 11 8.30 -13.14 3.24
N ARG A 12 7.14 -12.47 3.34
CA ARG A 12 6.40 -11.99 2.18
C ARG A 12 6.34 -10.47 2.20
N CYS A 13 6.86 -9.84 1.16
CA CYS A 13 6.72 -8.42 0.89
C CYS A 13 5.45 -8.19 0.07
N VAL A 14 4.70 -7.15 0.40
CA VAL A 14 3.51 -6.75 -0.35
C VAL A 14 3.59 -5.26 -0.67
N MET A 15 3.60 -4.94 -1.96
CA MET A 15 3.58 -3.58 -2.46
C MET A 15 2.13 -3.15 -2.72
N LEU A 16 1.72 -2.03 -2.12
CA LEU A 16 0.33 -1.55 -2.16
C LEU A 16 0.23 -0.17 -2.83
N PRO A 17 0.51 -0.07 -4.13
CA PRO A 17 0.59 1.20 -4.83
C PRO A 17 -0.78 1.87 -5.00
N SER A 18 -0.72 3.20 -5.07
CA SER A 18 -1.79 4.09 -5.53
C SER A 18 -1.31 4.88 -6.74
N GLU A 19 -2.19 5.66 -7.38
CA GLU A 19 -1.80 6.60 -8.45
C GLU A 19 -0.68 7.59 -8.05
N TYR A 20 -0.55 7.89 -6.75
CA TYR A 20 0.49 8.79 -6.22
C TYR A 20 1.83 8.09 -5.93
N THR A 21 1.92 6.77 -6.10
CA THR A 21 3.17 6.04 -5.82
C THR A 21 4.16 6.25 -6.96
N SER A 22 5.34 6.80 -6.64
CA SER A 22 6.37 7.06 -7.65
C SER A 22 6.98 5.77 -8.20
N GLN A 23 7.38 5.78 -9.47
CA GLN A 23 8.06 4.64 -10.09
C GLN A 23 9.33 4.25 -9.32
N THR A 24 10.12 5.23 -8.88
CA THR A 24 11.32 4.99 -8.06
C THR A 24 10.99 4.21 -6.79
N SER A 25 9.88 4.53 -6.11
CA SER A 25 9.46 3.78 -4.92
C SER A 25 9.10 2.32 -5.24
N LEU A 26 8.54 2.05 -6.41
CA LEU A 26 8.21 0.69 -6.86
C LEU A 26 9.48 -0.10 -7.18
N ASP A 27 10.40 0.53 -7.92
CA ASP A 27 11.66 -0.07 -8.33
C ASP A 27 12.55 -0.40 -7.11
N ASP A 28 12.67 0.53 -6.16
CA ASP A 28 13.46 0.34 -4.94
C ASP A 28 12.90 -0.80 -4.08
N ALA A 29 11.56 -0.90 -3.95
CA ALA A 29 10.91 -1.98 -3.22
C ALA A 29 11.13 -3.34 -3.89
N ALA A 30 11.06 -3.39 -5.23
CA ALA A 30 11.30 -4.58 -6.02
C ALA A 30 12.76 -5.05 -5.95
N ASP A 31 13.72 -4.14 -6.09
CA ASP A 31 15.15 -4.43 -5.95
C ASP A 31 15.48 -4.94 -4.54
N CYS A 32 14.93 -4.29 -3.51
CA CYS A 32 15.12 -4.71 -2.12
C CYS A 32 14.62 -6.15 -1.88
N ALA A 33 13.38 -6.46 -2.28
CA ALA A 33 12.82 -7.80 -2.12
C ALA A 33 13.62 -8.86 -2.89
N THR A 34 14.05 -8.53 -4.12
CA THR A 34 14.88 -9.40 -4.97
C THR A 34 16.22 -9.70 -4.30
N ARG A 35 16.93 -8.69 -3.80
CA ARG A 35 18.21 -8.86 -3.11
C ARG A 35 18.10 -9.65 -1.82
N LEU A 36 16.98 -9.51 -1.12
CA LEU A 36 16.68 -10.27 0.09
C LEU A 36 16.22 -11.71 -0.21
N GLY A 37 15.91 -12.05 -1.47
CA GLY A 37 15.33 -13.34 -1.84
C GLY A 37 13.90 -13.54 -1.33
N ALA A 38 13.22 -12.47 -0.92
CA ALA A 38 11.87 -12.53 -0.38
C ALA A 38 10.83 -12.44 -1.51
N ARG A 39 9.72 -13.15 -1.37
CA ARG A 39 8.60 -13.06 -2.32
C ARG A 39 8.01 -11.65 -2.26
N LEU A 40 7.81 -11.03 -3.43
CA LEU A 40 7.09 -9.77 -3.57
C LEU A 40 5.80 -9.98 -4.36
N ASP A 41 4.68 -9.52 -3.81
CA ASP A 41 3.42 -9.38 -4.54
C ASP A 41 3.01 -7.91 -4.61
N SER A 42 2.22 -7.55 -5.61
CA SER A 42 1.69 -6.19 -5.75
C SER A 42 0.17 -6.21 -5.87
N VAL A 43 -0.50 -5.35 -5.09
CA VAL A 43 -1.95 -5.21 -5.09
C VAL A 43 -2.30 -3.72 -5.13
N GLN A 44 -2.97 -3.29 -6.20
CA GLN A 44 -3.39 -1.90 -6.38
C GLN A 44 -4.47 -1.52 -5.36
N ILE A 45 -4.33 -0.36 -4.71
CA ILE A 45 -5.34 0.12 -3.74
C ILE A 45 -6.43 0.99 -4.39
N GLU A 46 -6.29 1.32 -5.67
CA GLU A 46 -7.11 2.33 -6.35
C GLU A 46 -8.62 2.02 -6.27
N GLY A 47 -9.01 0.76 -6.52
CA GLY A 47 -10.41 0.35 -6.43
C GLY A 47 -11.00 0.53 -5.02
N ALA A 48 -10.23 0.19 -3.98
CA ALA A 48 -10.66 0.35 -2.60
C ALA A 48 -10.73 1.82 -2.19
N ARG A 49 -9.75 2.63 -2.63
CA ARG A 49 -9.70 4.08 -2.39
C ARG A 49 -10.90 4.77 -3.03
N ALA A 50 -11.20 4.46 -4.29
CA ALA A 50 -12.34 5.02 -5.01
C ALA A 50 -13.67 4.66 -4.34
N ALA A 51 -13.83 3.40 -3.91
CA ALA A 51 -15.04 2.95 -3.22
C ALA A 51 -15.25 3.68 -1.87
N VAL A 52 -14.20 3.80 -1.05
CA VAL A 52 -14.28 4.54 0.22
C VAL A 52 -14.51 6.03 -0.01
N GLY A 53 -13.84 6.64 -0.99
CA GLY A 53 -14.04 8.03 -1.37
C GLY A 53 -15.49 8.31 -1.80
N ALA A 54 -16.07 7.46 -2.64
CA ALA A 54 -17.45 7.58 -3.07
C ALA A 54 -18.44 7.44 -1.90
N ALA A 55 -18.17 6.52 -0.97
CA ALA A 55 -19.01 6.33 0.22
C ALA A 55 -18.96 7.52 1.19
N LEU A 56 -17.82 8.21 1.28
CA LEU A 56 -17.63 9.37 2.15
C LEU A 56 -17.94 10.71 1.48
N ALA A 57 -18.09 10.76 0.16
CA ALA A 57 -18.28 11.99 -0.60
C ALA A 57 -19.41 12.90 -0.05
N PRO A 58 -20.60 12.40 0.35
CA PRO A 58 -21.64 13.25 0.91
C PRO A 58 -21.25 13.93 2.24
N LEU A 59 -20.35 13.31 3.01
CA LEU A 59 -19.87 13.85 4.29
C LEU A 59 -18.70 14.83 4.11
N MET A 60 -18.06 14.81 2.95
CA MET A 60 -16.91 15.64 2.60
C MET A 60 -17.31 16.81 1.67
N GLU A 61 -18.61 17.04 1.46
CA GLU A 61 -19.07 18.12 0.61
C GLU A 61 -18.61 19.49 1.16
N GLY A 62 -18.01 20.31 0.29
CA GLY A 62 -17.48 21.62 0.66
C GLY A 62 -16.13 21.62 1.38
N THR A 63 -15.54 20.45 1.64
CA THR A 63 -14.16 20.36 2.13
C THR A 63 -13.16 20.39 0.98
N ARG A 64 -11.89 20.66 1.29
CA ARG A 64 -10.77 20.46 0.37
C ARG A 64 -10.03 19.20 0.80
N PRO A 65 -9.50 18.39 -0.13
CA PRO A 65 -8.67 17.26 0.22
C PRO A 65 -7.51 17.68 1.12
N ASP A 66 -7.29 16.91 2.18
CA ASP A 66 -6.24 17.12 3.16
C ASP A 66 -5.66 15.78 3.67
N ILE A 67 -5.11 15.77 4.88
CA ILE A 67 -4.57 14.57 5.52
C ILE A 67 -5.60 13.44 5.65
N THR A 68 -6.89 13.73 5.54
CA THR A 68 -7.97 12.75 5.65
C THR A 68 -7.91 11.72 4.52
N GLU A 69 -7.77 12.18 3.27
CA GLU A 69 -7.66 11.32 2.08
C GLU A 69 -6.38 10.49 2.08
N GLU A 70 -5.27 11.07 2.54
CA GLU A 70 -4.00 10.35 2.73
C GLU A 70 -4.15 9.25 3.78
N ASN A 71 -4.80 9.56 4.90
CA ASN A 71 -5.04 8.60 5.98
C ASN A 71 -5.98 7.45 5.55
N ILE A 72 -6.92 7.69 4.63
CA ILE A 72 -7.74 6.62 4.04
C ILE A 72 -6.84 5.61 3.31
N GLN A 73 -5.90 6.07 2.49
CA GLN A 73 -4.97 5.18 1.79
C GLN A 73 -4.15 4.33 2.77
N SER A 74 -3.60 4.95 3.82
CA SER A 74 -2.83 4.24 4.85
C SER A 74 -3.66 3.17 5.57
N ARG A 75 -4.92 3.46 5.91
CA ARG A 75 -5.84 2.49 6.53
C ARG A 75 -6.21 1.35 5.60
N LEU A 76 -6.43 1.63 4.32
CA LEU A 76 -6.71 0.60 3.31
C LEU A 76 -5.52 -0.35 3.16
N ARG A 77 -4.30 0.18 3.12
CA ARG A 77 -3.09 -0.66 3.10
C ARG A 77 -2.99 -1.55 4.33
N GLY A 78 -3.22 -0.99 5.51
CA GLY A 78 -3.26 -1.74 6.76
C GLY A 78 -4.30 -2.86 6.75
N LEU A 79 -5.52 -2.58 6.28
CA LEU A 79 -6.57 -3.58 6.13
C LEU A 79 -6.16 -4.73 5.20
N MET A 80 -5.57 -4.42 4.05
CA MET A 80 -5.14 -5.42 3.07
C MET A 80 -4.02 -6.34 3.59
N LEU A 81 -3.14 -5.84 4.46
CA LEU A 81 -2.08 -6.65 5.08
C LEU A 81 -2.61 -7.59 6.17
N MET A 82 -3.80 -7.33 6.72
CA MET A 82 -4.40 -8.12 7.79
C MET A 82 -5.34 -9.23 7.28
N ALA A 83 -5.66 -9.25 5.99
CA ALA A 83 -6.65 -10.14 5.37
C ALA A 83 -6.06 -11.47 4.87
#